data_AF-A0A532UDQ6-F1
#
_entry.id   AF-A0A532UDQ6-F1
#
_cell.length_a   1.000
_cell.length_b   1.000
_cell.length_c   1.000
_cell.angle_alpha   90.00
_cell.angle_beta   90.00
_cell.angle_gamma   90.00
#
_symmetry.space_group_name_H-M   'P 1'
#
loop_
_entity.id
_entity.type
_entity.pdbx_description
1 polymer ?
#
loop_
_entity_poly.entity_id
_entity_poly.type
_entity_poly.pdbx_seq_one_letter_code
_entity_poly.pdbx_strand_id
1 'polypeptide(L)'
;MSNEKQTSRKDAENNDGKDQVSESQTLTLLQGIKDRSVDPRSLCPADRRLLVSFLMAEGQSTAEIALLLKTSDRTIERDRKAIRDENAMAKDPKLAEKMAGMLCVEAGRCTQRIRKFQRDNDASAAAKMDGEHRCFQILCALSERLQSFGYLPIVTQRIEADIRHSAALSLSLEEILDEAGRLKQIQEMLPDDGTEHSDSSVEANETVAEFEDNSPRQDNKGENHETAK
;
A
#
# COMPACT_ATOMS: atom_id res chain seq x y z
N MET A 1 43.14 -27.32 19.79
CA MET A 1 42.86 -25.87 19.68
C MET A 1 42.43 -25.65 18.23
N SER A 2 41.20 -25.34 17.85
CA SER A 2 40.13 -24.66 18.56
C SER A 2 38.76 -25.14 18.06
N ASN A 3 37.81 -25.11 18.98
CA ASN A 3 36.40 -25.40 18.83
C ASN A 3 35.63 -24.16 18.32
N GLU A 4 34.33 -24.35 18.05
CA GLU A 4 33.26 -23.34 18.06
C GLU A 4 33.04 -22.41 16.85
N LYS A 5 32.00 -22.74 16.05
CA LYS A 5 30.74 -21.99 16.04
C LYS A 5 29.66 -22.72 15.23
N GLN A 6 28.94 -23.62 15.90
CA GLN A 6 27.58 -23.98 15.55
C GLN A 6 26.66 -23.33 16.58
N THR A 7 25.97 -22.26 16.20
CA THR A 7 24.90 -21.70 17.01
C THR A 7 23.71 -21.36 16.14
N SER A 8 22.54 -21.77 16.64
CA SER A 8 21.22 -21.17 16.43
C SER A 8 20.48 -21.53 15.14
N ARG A 9 19.84 -22.71 15.16
CA ARG A 9 18.74 -23.09 14.26
C ARG A 9 17.60 -23.80 15.01
N LYS A 10 17.32 -23.39 16.26
CA LYS A 10 16.51 -24.18 17.21
C LYS A 10 15.24 -23.54 17.79
N ASP A 11 14.75 -22.43 17.23
CA ASP A 11 13.60 -21.71 17.81
C ASP A 11 12.33 -21.66 16.94
N ALA A 12 12.17 -22.56 15.96
CA ALA A 12 11.03 -22.50 15.01
C ALA A 12 9.91 -23.55 15.24
N GLU A 13 10.03 -24.48 16.18
CA GLU A 13 9.12 -25.66 16.24
C GLU A 13 8.04 -25.67 17.34
N ASN A 14 7.90 -24.62 18.17
CA ASN A 14 7.01 -24.69 19.35
C ASN A 14 5.67 -23.95 19.24
N ASN A 15 5.25 -23.43 18.08
CA ASN A 15 3.99 -22.68 17.99
C ASN A 15 2.76 -23.48 17.52
N ASP A 16 2.96 -24.66 16.91
CA ASP A 16 1.86 -25.44 16.29
C ASP A 16 0.99 -26.19 17.33
N GLY A 17 1.52 -26.42 18.54
CA GLY A 17 0.83 -27.17 19.59
C GLY A 17 -0.17 -26.37 20.42
N LYS A 18 -0.14 -25.03 20.38
CA LYS A 18 -0.98 -24.18 21.25
C LYS A 18 -2.35 -23.88 20.65
N ASP A 19 -2.41 -23.77 19.33
CA ASP A 19 -3.64 -23.47 18.60
C ASP A 19 -4.55 -24.71 18.50
N GLN A 20 -3.98 -25.90 18.27
CA GLN A 20 -4.77 -27.14 18.20
C GLN A 20 -5.43 -27.52 19.54
N VAL A 21 -4.78 -27.27 20.66
CA VAL A 21 -5.35 -27.52 22.00
C VAL A 21 -6.53 -26.59 22.26
N SER A 22 -6.42 -25.33 21.83
CA SER A 22 -7.46 -24.31 22.01
C SER A 22 -8.68 -24.58 21.14
N GLU A 23 -8.47 -25.05 19.90
CA GLU A 23 -9.54 -25.42 18.97
C GLU A 23 -10.29 -26.67 19.44
N SER A 24 -9.57 -27.73 19.84
CA SER A 24 -10.15 -28.96 20.38
C SER A 24 -10.99 -28.69 21.63
N GLN A 25 -10.50 -27.82 22.53
CA GLN A 25 -11.24 -27.40 23.72
C GLN A 25 -12.51 -26.61 23.36
N THR A 26 -12.44 -25.72 22.36
CA THR A 26 -13.59 -24.93 21.90
C THR A 26 -14.68 -25.82 21.30
N LEU A 27 -14.31 -26.80 20.48
CA LEU A 27 -15.24 -27.78 19.91
C LEU A 27 -15.87 -28.67 21.00
N THR A 28 -15.09 -29.07 22.00
CA THR A 28 -15.58 -29.85 23.15
C THR A 28 -16.62 -29.07 23.95
N LEU A 29 -16.37 -27.78 24.20
CA LEU A 29 -17.32 -26.90 24.87
C LEU A 29 -18.59 -26.70 24.05
N LEU A 30 -18.47 -26.50 22.74
CA LEU A 30 -19.62 -26.35 21.84
C LEU A 30 -20.49 -27.62 21.82
N GLN A 31 -19.85 -28.80 21.77
CA GLN A 31 -20.55 -30.07 21.83
C GLN A 31 -21.25 -30.25 23.18
N GLY A 32 -20.58 -29.90 24.29
CA GLY A 32 -21.19 -29.97 25.63
C GLY A 32 -22.40 -29.04 25.81
N ILE A 33 -22.41 -27.89 25.14
CA ILE A 33 -23.57 -26.99 25.09
C ILE A 33 -24.72 -27.61 24.30
N LYS A 34 -24.44 -28.21 23.14
CA LYS A 34 -25.44 -28.87 22.29
C LYS A 34 -26.07 -30.08 22.99
N ASP A 35 -25.25 -30.87 23.66
CA ASP A 35 -25.65 -32.07 24.40
C ASP A 35 -26.24 -31.74 25.79
N ARG A 36 -26.30 -30.45 26.15
CA ARG A 36 -26.81 -29.92 27.44
C ARG A 36 -26.04 -30.40 28.66
N SER A 37 -24.82 -30.90 28.49
CA SER A 37 -23.91 -31.27 29.60
C SER A 37 -23.24 -30.04 30.22
N VAL A 38 -23.12 -28.94 29.46
CA VAL A 38 -22.60 -27.65 29.91
C VAL A 38 -23.70 -26.59 29.80
N ASP A 39 -23.97 -25.85 30.87
CA ASP A 39 -24.89 -24.71 30.81
C ASP A 39 -24.17 -23.49 30.19
N PRO A 40 -24.68 -22.91 29.09
CA PRO A 40 -24.03 -21.75 28.46
C PRO A 40 -23.92 -20.52 29.37
N ARG A 41 -24.82 -20.40 30.36
CA ARG A 41 -24.82 -19.25 31.28
C ARG A 41 -23.72 -19.33 32.33
N SER A 42 -23.17 -20.52 32.60
CA SER A 42 -22.07 -20.69 33.55
C SER A 42 -20.69 -20.49 32.93
N LEU A 43 -20.60 -20.22 31.62
CA LEU A 43 -19.33 -20.00 30.95
C LEU A 43 -18.64 -18.72 31.44
N CYS A 44 -17.36 -18.84 31.77
CA CYS A 44 -16.55 -17.67 32.08
C CYS A 44 -16.38 -16.79 30.83
N PRO A 45 -16.07 -15.49 30.98
CA PRO A 45 -15.89 -14.59 29.83
C PRO A 45 -14.80 -15.05 28.84
N ALA A 46 -13.72 -15.69 29.29
CA ALA A 46 -12.66 -16.15 28.42
C ALA A 46 -13.12 -17.29 27.49
N ASP A 47 -13.71 -18.36 28.06
CA ASP A 47 -14.25 -19.49 27.28
C ASP A 47 -15.38 -19.05 26.36
N ARG A 48 -16.23 -18.12 26.83
CA ARG A 48 -17.30 -17.55 26.01
C ARG A 48 -16.73 -16.78 24.81
N ARG A 49 -15.66 -15.99 24.98
CA ARG A 49 -15.01 -15.27 23.88
C ARG A 49 -14.38 -16.21 22.85
N LEU A 50 -13.79 -17.32 23.28
CA LEU A 50 -13.27 -18.35 22.37
C LEU A 50 -14.39 -18.92 21.49
N LEU A 51 -15.53 -19.30 22.10
CA LEU A 51 -16.71 -19.75 21.37
C LEU A 51 -17.28 -18.67 20.45
N VAL A 52 -17.38 -17.43 20.91
CA VAL A 52 -17.83 -16.30 20.07
C VAL A 52 -16.92 -16.11 18.87
N SER A 53 -15.60 -16.13 19.05
CA SER A 53 -14.62 -16.02 17.97
C SER A 53 -14.76 -17.16 16.95
N PHE A 54 -14.94 -18.39 17.43
CA PHE A 54 -15.13 -19.56 16.59
C PHE A 54 -16.43 -19.50 15.78
N LEU A 55 -17.57 -19.24 16.43
CA LEU A 55 -18.88 -19.15 15.77
C LEU A 55 -18.97 -17.98 14.78
N MET A 56 -18.23 -16.90 15.04
CA MET A 56 -18.06 -15.80 14.09
C MET A 56 -17.29 -16.21 12.84
N ALA A 57 -16.24 -17.02 12.98
CA ALA A 57 -15.49 -17.54 11.85
C ALA A 57 -16.33 -18.49 10.99
N GLU A 58 -17.28 -19.21 11.60
CA GLU A 58 -18.29 -20.01 10.90
C GLU A 58 -19.40 -19.17 10.22
N GLY A 59 -19.42 -17.84 10.43
CA GLY A 59 -20.37 -16.93 9.81
C GLY A 59 -21.71 -16.78 10.53
N GLN A 60 -21.82 -17.22 11.79
CA GLN A 60 -23.05 -17.07 12.56
C GLN A 60 -23.31 -15.60 12.93
N SER A 61 -24.58 -15.21 12.93
CA SER A 61 -25.01 -13.87 13.32
C SER A 61 -24.97 -13.66 14.83
N THR A 62 -24.89 -12.40 15.29
CA THR A 62 -24.89 -12.06 16.72
C THR A 62 -26.11 -12.63 17.46
N ALA A 63 -27.28 -12.63 16.83
CA ALA A 63 -28.51 -13.15 17.42
C ALA A 63 -28.49 -14.68 17.57
N GLU A 64 -27.97 -15.41 16.59
CA GLU A 64 -27.81 -16.87 16.66
C GLU A 64 -26.82 -17.27 17.76
N ILE A 65 -25.70 -16.55 17.85
CA ILE A 65 -24.69 -16.75 18.89
C ILE A 65 -25.29 -16.45 20.27
N ALA A 66 -26.05 -15.36 20.41
CA ALA A 66 -26.71 -14.98 21.66
C ALA A 66 -27.72 -16.04 22.10
N LEU A 67 -28.51 -16.57 21.17
CA LEU A 67 -29.48 -17.65 21.41
C LEU A 67 -28.78 -18.93 21.88
N LEU A 68 -27.74 -19.37 21.14
CA LEU A 68 -26.96 -20.56 21.45
C LEU A 68 -26.31 -20.46 22.83
N LEU A 69 -25.70 -19.31 23.13
CA LEU A 69 -25.02 -19.07 24.40
C LEU A 69 -25.96 -18.63 25.52
N LYS A 70 -27.27 -18.53 25.27
CA LYS A 70 -28.31 -18.05 26.20
C LYS A 70 -27.93 -16.71 26.87
N THR A 71 -27.31 -15.80 26.12
CA THR A 71 -26.93 -14.45 26.56
C THR A 71 -27.65 -13.39 25.74
N SER A 72 -27.55 -12.12 26.14
CA SER A 72 -28.09 -11.00 25.34
C SER A 72 -27.13 -10.59 24.23
N ASP A 73 -27.65 -10.09 23.11
CA ASP A 73 -26.87 -9.50 22.00
C ASP A 73 -25.84 -8.47 22.47
N ARG A 74 -26.19 -7.65 23.48
CA ARG A 74 -25.28 -6.67 24.08
C ARG A 74 -24.02 -7.29 24.68
N THR A 75 -24.13 -8.51 25.22
CA THR A 75 -22.99 -9.25 25.77
C THR A 75 -22.11 -9.76 24.66
N ILE A 76 -22.71 -10.34 23.61
CA ILE A 76 -21.97 -10.81 22.44
C ILE A 76 -21.23 -9.65 21.77
N GLU A 77 -21.86 -8.49 21.60
CA GLU A 77 -21.20 -7.32 21.00
C GLU A 77 -20.02 -6.80 21.86
N ARG A 78 -20.15 -6.87 23.19
CA ARG A 78 -19.05 -6.55 24.11
C ARG A 78 -17.90 -7.55 23.96
N ASP A 79 -18.20 -8.84 23.85
CA ASP A 79 -17.18 -9.87 23.66
C ASP A 79 -16.51 -9.74 22.27
N ARG A 80 -17.27 -9.44 21.21
CA ARG A 80 -16.75 -9.10 19.87
C ARG A 80 -15.81 -7.91 19.91
N LYS A 81 -16.14 -6.87 20.69
CA LYS A 81 -15.26 -5.73 20.89
C LYS A 81 -13.97 -6.16 21.61
N ALA A 82 -14.06 -6.92 22.69
CA ALA A 82 -12.89 -7.40 23.42
C ALA A 82 -11.98 -8.25 22.53
N ILE A 83 -12.53 -9.16 21.73
CA ILE A 83 -11.78 -9.98 20.75
C ILE A 83 -11.08 -9.08 19.71
N ARG A 84 -11.75 -8.03 19.22
CA ARG A 84 -11.13 -7.07 18.30
C ARG A 84 -10.01 -6.29 18.95
N ASP A 85 -10.18 -5.86 20.19
CA ASP A 85 -9.18 -5.11 20.95
C ASP A 85 -7.97 -6.01 21.27
N GLU A 86 -8.19 -7.29 21.60
CA GLU A 86 -7.16 -8.30 21.84
C GLU A 86 -6.36 -8.62 20.55
N ASN A 87 -7.03 -8.68 19.40
CA ASN A 87 -6.41 -8.90 18.09
C ASN A 87 -5.92 -7.60 17.43
N ALA A 88 -6.14 -6.44 18.06
CA ALA A 88 -5.72 -5.17 17.50
C ALA A 88 -4.20 -5.10 17.48
N MET A 89 -3.63 -5.08 16.28
CA MET A 89 -2.20 -4.89 16.12
C MET A 89 -1.84 -3.44 16.47
N ALA A 90 -0.89 -3.27 17.38
CA ALA A 90 -0.34 -1.95 17.67
C ALA A 90 0.27 -1.34 16.40
N LYS A 91 0.16 -0.03 16.24
CA LYS A 91 0.80 0.71 15.15
C LYS A 91 2.32 0.67 15.35
N ASP A 92 2.98 -0.35 14.81
CA ASP A 92 4.42 -0.46 14.77
C ASP A 92 4.94 0.02 13.39
N PRO A 93 5.70 1.12 13.31
CA PRO A 93 6.28 1.56 12.03
C PRO A 93 7.17 0.49 11.40
N LYS A 94 7.87 -0.34 12.19
CA LYS A 94 8.73 -1.41 11.67
C LYS A 94 7.92 -2.53 11.01
N LEU A 95 6.70 -2.76 11.47
CA LEU A 95 5.81 -3.71 10.84
C LEU A 95 5.41 -3.24 9.43
N ALA A 96 5.13 -1.94 9.27
CA ALA A 96 4.81 -1.39 7.96
C ALA A 96 5.98 -1.59 6.98
N GLU A 97 7.22 -1.40 7.44
CA GLU A 97 8.43 -1.59 6.61
C GLU A 97 8.59 -3.06 6.19
N LYS A 98 8.43 -3.98 7.14
CA LYS A 98 8.46 -5.43 6.87
C LYS A 98 7.36 -5.84 5.88
N MET A 99 6.15 -5.34 6.06
CA MET A 99 5.01 -5.63 5.18
C MET A 99 5.25 -5.08 3.76
N ALA A 100 5.77 -3.87 3.63
CA ALA A 100 6.15 -3.31 2.33
C ALA A 100 7.23 -4.15 1.65
N GLY A 101 8.28 -4.55 2.37
CA GLY A 101 9.31 -5.44 1.85
C GLY A 101 8.77 -6.80 1.41
N MET A 102 7.89 -7.42 2.22
CA MET A 102 7.21 -8.67 1.88
C MET A 102 6.35 -8.54 0.60
N LEU A 103 5.61 -7.44 0.47
CA LEU A 103 4.79 -7.16 -0.72
C LEU A 103 5.66 -7.04 -1.98
N CYS A 104 6.79 -6.33 -1.91
CA CYS A 104 7.73 -6.21 -3.02
C CYS A 104 8.28 -7.58 -3.44
N VAL A 105 8.69 -8.41 -2.46
CA VAL A 105 9.20 -9.76 -2.74
C VAL A 105 8.14 -10.64 -3.40
N GLU A 106 6.91 -10.61 -2.88
CA GLU A 106 5.83 -11.45 -3.43
C GLU A 106 5.39 -10.99 -4.82
N ALA A 107 5.29 -9.68 -5.06
CA ALA A 107 5.04 -9.13 -6.38
C ALA A 107 6.12 -9.55 -7.37
N GLY A 108 7.40 -9.44 -6.99
CA GLY A 108 8.53 -9.88 -7.82
C GLY A 108 8.47 -11.38 -8.16
N ARG A 109 8.11 -12.24 -7.19
CA ARG A 109 7.89 -13.67 -7.40
C ARG A 109 6.75 -13.95 -8.36
N CYS A 110 5.62 -13.24 -8.23
CA CYS A 110 4.50 -13.34 -9.17
C CYS A 110 4.91 -12.97 -10.59
N THR A 111 5.56 -11.82 -10.77
CA THR A 111 6.09 -11.38 -12.08
C THR A 111 7.08 -12.39 -12.66
N GLN A 112 7.98 -12.95 -11.84
CA GLN A 112 8.94 -13.95 -12.29
C GLN A 112 8.27 -15.25 -12.75
N ARG A 113 7.23 -15.71 -12.04
CA ARG A 113 6.44 -16.89 -12.43
C ARG A 113 5.73 -16.67 -13.77
N ILE A 114 5.08 -15.52 -13.94
CA ILE A 114 4.41 -15.15 -15.20
C ILE A 114 5.44 -15.11 -16.34
N ARG A 115 6.56 -14.42 -16.15
CA ARG A 115 7.64 -14.35 -17.16
C ARG A 115 8.31 -15.69 -17.46
N LYS A 116 8.30 -16.63 -16.52
CA LYS A 116 8.75 -18.00 -16.78
C LYS A 116 7.77 -18.70 -17.71
N PHE A 117 6.47 -18.59 -17.46
CA PHE A 117 5.42 -19.17 -18.30
C PHE A 117 5.40 -18.55 -19.72
N GLN A 118 5.56 -17.23 -19.84
CA GLN A 118 5.62 -16.56 -21.15
C GLN A 118 6.82 -16.96 -22.00
N ARG A 119 7.90 -17.43 -21.39
CA ARG A 119 9.10 -17.92 -22.11
C ARG A 119 8.93 -19.32 -22.66
N ASP A 120 7.86 -20.01 -22.29
CA ASP A 120 7.56 -21.31 -22.87
C ASP A 120 7.27 -21.20 -24.37
N ASN A 121 7.72 -22.18 -25.14
CA ASN A 121 7.50 -22.23 -26.58
C ASN A 121 6.05 -22.58 -26.91
N ASP A 122 5.39 -23.31 -26.01
CA ASP A 122 3.99 -23.75 -26.16
C ASP A 122 2.98 -22.64 -25.81
N ALA A 123 3.43 -21.53 -25.23
CA ALA A 123 2.56 -20.41 -24.91
C ALA A 123 2.13 -19.65 -26.18
N SER A 124 0.82 -19.47 -26.36
CA SER A 124 0.28 -18.69 -27.48
C SER A 124 0.71 -17.21 -27.41
N ALA A 125 0.80 -16.54 -28.55
CA ALA A 125 1.15 -15.11 -28.61
C ALA A 125 0.20 -14.25 -27.75
N ALA A 126 -1.10 -14.58 -27.76
CA ALA A 126 -2.10 -13.91 -26.93
C ALA A 126 -1.80 -14.07 -25.42
N ALA A 127 -1.43 -15.27 -24.96
CA ALA A 127 -1.06 -15.51 -23.57
C ALA A 127 0.22 -14.76 -23.17
N LYS A 128 1.18 -14.61 -24.10
CA LYS A 128 2.38 -13.81 -23.88
C LYS A 128 2.04 -12.32 -23.72
N MET A 129 1.16 -11.78 -24.55
CA MET A 129 0.71 -10.39 -24.43
C MET A 129 -0.06 -10.13 -23.11
N ASP A 130 -1.01 -11.01 -22.76
CA ASP A 130 -1.75 -10.88 -21.49
C ASP A 130 -0.80 -10.97 -20.29
N GLY A 131 0.14 -11.91 -20.30
CA GLY A 131 1.14 -12.03 -19.23
C GLY A 131 1.93 -10.74 -18.99
N GLU A 132 2.32 -10.01 -20.04
CA GLU A 132 3.10 -8.78 -19.90
C GLU A 132 2.22 -7.66 -19.37
N HIS A 133 0.99 -7.57 -19.88
CA HIS A 133 -0.03 -6.67 -19.35
C HIS A 133 -0.28 -6.91 -17.86
N ARG A 134 -0.40 -8.16 -17.41
CA ARG A 134 -0.54 -8.51 -15.99
C ARG A 134 0.69 -8.15 -15.17
N CYS A 135 1.90 -8.37 -15.70
CA CYS A 135 3.13 -7.94 -15.03
C CYS A 135 3.14 -6.43 -14.80
N PHE A 136 2.72 -5.65 -15.80
CA PHE A 136 2.60 -4.20 -15.67
C PHE A 136 1.52 -3.78 -14.65
N GLN A 137 0.34 -4.42 -14.68
CA GLN A 137 -0.71 -4.16 -13.68
C GLN A 137 -0.24 -4.44 -12.24
N ILE A 138 0.49 -5.53 -12.01
CA ILE A 138 1.07 -5.84 -10.69
C ILE A 138 2.02 -4.73 -10.24
N LEU A 139 2.85 -4.22 -11.15
CA LEU A 139 3.78 -3.14 -10.84
C LEU A 139 3.06 -1.82 -10.52
N CYS A 140 2.03 -1.45 -11.28
CA CYS A 140 1.20 -0.27 -10.99
C CYS A 140 0.53 -0.39 -9.63
N ALA A 141 -0.16 -1.51 -9.36
CA ALA A 141 -0.84 -1.73 -8.08
C ALA A 141 0.12 -1.78 -6.89
N LEU A 142 1.34 -2.32 -7.08
CA LEU A 142 2.39 -2.27 -6.05
C LEU A 142 2.82 -0.83 -5.79
N SER A 143 3.05 -0.05 -6.84
CA SER A 143 3.48 1.35 -6.72
C SER A 143 2.44 2.19 -5.99
N GLU A 144 1.15 2.06 -6.34
CA GLU A 144 0.04 2.73 -5.65
C GLU A 144 -0.05 2.35 -4.17
N ARG A 145 0.14 1.07 -3.83
CA ARG A 145 0.15 0.60 -2.43
C ARG A 145 1.35 1.14 -1.66
N LEU A 146 2.53 1.18 -2.27
CA LEU A 146 3.71 1.76 -1.64
C LEU A 146 3.58 3.27 -1.45
N GLN A 147 2.94 3.98 -2.39
CA GLN A 147 2.58 5.38 -2.26
C GLN A 147 1.57 5.62 -1.13
N SER A 148 0.50 4.82 -1.04
CA SER A 148 -0.50 4.96 0.03
C SER A 148 0.05 4.64 1.42
N PHE A 149 1.07 3.79 1.50
CA PHE A 149 1.85 3.56 2.72
C PHE A 149 2.91 4.64 3.00
N GLY A 150 3.15 5.58 2.07
CA GLY A 150 4.12 6.66 2.22
C GLY A 150 5.57 6.29 1.91
N TYR A 151 5.82 5.12 1.30
CA TYR A 151 7.16 4.68 0.90
C TYR A 151 7.64 5.28 -0.43
N LEU A 152 6.71 5.62 -1.31
CA LEU A 152 7.01 6.27 -2.58
C LEU A 152 6.37 7.66 -2.60
N PRO A 153 7.04 8.66 -3.19
CA PRO A 153 6.41 9.94 -3.43
C PRO A 153 5.20 9.73 -4.35
N ILE A 154 4.09 10.39 -4.03
CA ILE A 154 2.89 10.33 -4.86
C ILE A 154 3.14 11.01 -6.23
N VAL A 155 4.11 11.94 -6.32
CA VAL A 155 4.45 12.80 -7.47
C VAL A 155 3.23 13.56 -8.01
N THR A 156 3.21 14.88 -8.13
CA THR A 156 4.30 15.86 -8.19
C THR A 156 4.29 16.66 -6.89
N GLN A 157 5.46 16.82 -6.25
CA GLN A 157 5.66 18.03 -5.47
C GLN A 157 5.60 19.16 -6.50
N ARG A 158 4.41 19.74 -6.69
CA ARG A 158 4.32 21.08 -7.25
C ARG A 158 5.11 21.91 -6.24
N ILE A 159 6.35 22.23 -6.58
CA ILE A 159 7.10 23.24 -5.86
C ILE A 159 6.33 24.52 -6.15
N GLU A 160 5.28 24.76 -5.39
CA GLU A 160 4.78 26.11 -5.13
C GLU A 160 5.86 26.74 -4.26
N ALA A 161 6.99 27.06 -4.91
CA ALA A 161 7.84 28.11 -4.42
C ALA A 161 6.93 29.33 -4.46
N ASP A 162 6.35 29.64 -3.30
CA ASP A 162 5.79 30.95 -3.02
C ASP A 162 7.00 31.89 -3.15
N ILE A 163 7.29 32.33 -4.38
CA ILE A 163 8.24 33.40 -4.67
C ILE A 163 7.57 34.62 -4.07
N ARG A 164 7.69 34.75 -2.76
CA ARG A 164 7.38 35.97 -2.04
C ARG A 164 8.46 36.94 -2.49
N HIS A 165 8.19 37.64 -3.58
CA HIS A 165 8.73 38.97 -3.75
C HIS A 165 8.27 39.73 -2.51
N SER A 166 9.19 39.90 -1.55
CA SER A 166 9.01 40.75 -0.37
C SER A 166 8.88 42.21 -0.84
N ALA A 167 7.81 42.55 -1.55
CA ALA A 167 7.54 43.88 -2.08
C ALA A 167 7.19 44.90 -0.98
N ALA A 168 7.24 44.50 0.30
CA ALA A 168 6.85 45.31 1.44
C ALA A 168 8.02 45.76 2.34
N LEU A 169 9.27 45.44 1.99
CA LEU A 169 10.42 46.07 2.63
C LEU A 169 11.00 47.07 1.62
N SER A 170 10.58 48.33 1.77
CA SER A 170 11.41 49.42 1.25
C SER A 170 12.71 49.35 2.05
N LEU A 171 13.72 48.71 1.46
CA LEU A 171 15.06 48.69 2.02
C LEU A 171 15.46 50.13 2.28
N SER A 172 15.93 50.41 3.48
CA SER A 172 16.48 51.71 3.80
C SER A 172 17.71 51.97 2.92
N LEU A 173 18.02 53.24 2.67
CA LEU A 173 19.19 53.60 1.85
C LEU A 173 20.49 52.97 2.39
N GLU A 174 20.59 52.79 3.72
CA GLU A 174 21.72 52.18 4.40
C GLU A 174 21.86 50.69 4.05
N GLU A 175 20.75 49.93 4.08
CA GLU A 175 20.73 48.51 3.70
C GLU A 175 21.03 48.30 2.20
N ILE A 176 20.60 49.23 1.35
CA ILE A 176 20.93 49.20 -0.09
C ILE A 176 22.43 49.43 -0.31
N LEU A 177 23.05 50.34 0.44
CA LEU A 177 24.48 50.61 0.36
C LEU A 177 25.32 49.45 0.89
N ASP A 178 24.89 48.82 1.98
CA ASP A 178 25.55 47.62 2.52
C ASP A 178 25.50 46.45 1.53
N GLU A 179 24.32 46.21 0.94
CA GLU A 179 24.18 45.14 -0.05
C GLU A 179 24.96 45.44 -1.34
N ALA A 180 25.00 46.70 -1.79
CA ALA A 180 25.84 47.11 -2.91
C ALA A 180 27.34 46.92 -2.61
N GLY A 181 27.78 47.21 -1.38
CA GLY A 181 29.15 46.96 -0.94
C GLY A 181 29.50 45.48 -0.95
N ARG A 182 28.59 44.62 -0.45
CA ARG A 182 28.73 43.16 -0.48
C ARG A 182 28.85 42.64 -1.91
N LEU A 183 27.99 43.10 -2.82
CA LEU A 183 28.01 42.69 -4.22
C LEU A 183 29.30 43.13 -4.94
N LYS A 184 29.81 44.32 -4.61
CA LYS A 184 31.08 44.80 -5.17
C LYS A 184 32.28 43.96 -4.70
N GLN A 185 32.31 43.55 -3.43
CA GLN A 185 33.33 42.61 -2.93
C GLN A 185 33.24 41.25 -3.63
N ILE A 186 32.03 40.75 -3.89
CA ILE A 186 31.85 39.49 -4.61
C ILE A 186 32.34 39.62 -6.06
N GLN A 187 32.07 40.75 -6.73
CA GLN A 187 32.56 41.03 -8.07
C GLN A 187 34.09 41.10 -8.12
N GLU A 188 34.73 41.71 -7.12
CA GLU A 188 36.21 41.76 -7.02
C GLU A 188 36.83 40.40 -6.66
N MET A 189 36.08 39.50 -6.01
CA MET A 189 36.52 38.14 -5.67
C MET A 189 36.29 37.12 -6.78
N LEU A 190 35.46 37.43 -7.77
CA LEU A 190 35.27 36.57 -8.93
C LEU A 190 36.45 36.77 -9.89
N PRO A 191 37.11 35.69 -10.35
CA PRO A 191 38.11 35.80 -11.41
C PRO A 191 37.44 36.40 -12.66
N ASP A 192 38.15 37.31 -13.31
CA ASP A 192 37.73 37.97 -14.56
C ASP A 192 37.64 36.92 -15.67
N ASP A 193 36.51 36.22 -15.71
CA ASP A 193 36.20 35.29 -16.77
C ASP A 193 35.82 36.15 -17.97
N GLY A 194 36.84 36.48 -18.76
CA GLY A 194 36.80 37.32 -19.95
C GLY A 194 35.73 36.87 -20.94
N THR A 195 34.51 37.26 -20.65
CA THR A 195 33.35 37.02 -21.49
C THR A 195 33.34 38.13 -22.52
N GLU A 196 34.07 37.88 -23.61
CA GLU A 196 33.87 38.59 -24.86
C GLU A 196 32.36 38.62 -25.14
N HIS A 197 31.83 39.83 -25.34
CA HIS A 197 30.49 40.04 -25.86
C HIS A 197 30.40 39.42 -27.26
N SER A 198 30.02 38.15 -27.28
CA SER A 198 29.52 37.46 -28.47
C SER A 198 28.11 37.99 -28.74
N ASP A 199 28.02 38.95 -29.66
CA ASP A 199 26.79 39.28 -30.38
C ASP A 199 26.32 38.02 -31.14
N SER A 200 25.69 37.08 -30.47
CA SER A 200 24.99 35.98 -31.14
C SER A 200 23.59 36.46 -31.52
N SER A 201 23.49 36.99 -32.74
CA SER A 201 22.24 37.10 -33.48
C SER A 201 21.48 35.77 -33.42
N VAL A 202 20.37 35.77 -32.69
CA VAL A 202 19.43 34.65 -32.62
C VAL A 202 18.66 34.61 -33.95
N GLU A 203 19.11 33.77 -34.89
CA GLU A 203 18.29 33.38 -36.03
C GLU A 203 17.16 32.46 -35.54
N ALA A 204 15.94 32.97 -35.67
CA ALA A 204 14.72 32.21 -35.43
C ALA A 204 14.59 31.10 -36.47
N ASN A 205 14.91 29.86 -36.11
CA ASN A 205 14.49 28.69 -36.87
C ASN A 205 13.02 28.40 -36.56
N GLU A 206 12.17 28.93 -37.43
CA GLU A 206 10.75 28.60 -37.54
C GLU A 206 10.62 27.20 -38.16
N THR A 207 10.65 26.15 -37.32
CA THR A 207 10.22 24.80 -37.74
C THR A 207 8.72 24.67 -37.55
N VAL A 208 7.98 24.97 -38.61
CA VAL A 208 6.57 24.59 -38.78
C VAL A 208 6.52 23.06 -38.87
N ALA A 209 6.23 22.40 -37.76
CA ALA A 209 5.80 21.01 -37.77
C ALA A 209 4.31 20.99 -38.13
N GLU A 210 4.00 20.54 -39.34
CA GLU A 210 2.65 20.23 -39.78
C GLU A 210 2.03 19.23 -38.81
N PHE A 211 1.03 19.69 -38.07
CA PHE A 211 0.23 18.88 -37.15
C PHE A 211 -0.83 18.16 -37.98
N GLU A 212 -0.53 16.94 -38.41
CA GLU A 212 -1.51 16.07 -39.07
C GLU A 212 -2.61 15.70 -38.05
N ASP A 213 -3.80 16.28 -38.27
CA ASP A 213 -5.03 16.01 -37.52
C ASP A 213 -5.51 14.58 -37.77
N ASN A 214 -5.07 13.66 -36.91
CA ASN A 214 -5.45 12.25 -36.95
C ASN A 214 -6.64 11.98 -35.99
N SER A 215 -7.71 12.74 -36.18
CA SER A 215 -8.98 12.52 -35.47
C SER A 215 -9.67 11.23 -35.96
N PRO A 216 -9.90 10.23 -35.11
CA PRO A 216 -10.53 8.97 -35.51
C PRO A 216 -12.01 9.16 -35.85
N ARG A 217 -12.40 8.74 -37.07
CA ARG A 217 -13.79 8.58 -37.51
C ARG A 217 -14.51 7.59 -36.59
N GLN A 218 -15.51 8.06 -35.86
CA GLN A 218 -16.48 7.20 -35.20
C GLN A 218 -17.56 6.77 -36.21
N ASP A 219 -17.46 5.53 -36.68
CA ASP A 219 -18.53 4.87 -37.43
C ASP A 219 -19.65 4.45 -36.47
N ASN A 220 -20.67 5.30 -36.37
CA ASN A 220 -21.93 4.99 -35.69
C ASN A 220 -22.74 4.00 -36.56
N LYS A 221 -22.64 2.70 -36.28
CA LYS A 221 -23.63 1.71 -36.73
C LYS A 221 -24.74 1.62 -35.68
N GLY A 222 -25.88 2.22 -36.01
CA GLY A 222 -27.12 2.06 -35.26
C GLY A 222 -27.67 0.64 -35.41
N GLU A 223 -27.82 -0.05 -34.28
CA GLU A 223 -28.66 -1.24 -34.17
C GLU A 223 -30.08 -0.82 -33.79
N ASN A 224 -31.01 -0.94 -34.73
CA ASN A 224 -32.44 -0.89 -34.46
C ASN A 224 -32.87 -2.23 -33.85
N HIS A 225 -33.25 -2.24 -32.58
CA HIS A 225 -33.91 -3.39 -31.98
C HIS A 225 -35.42 -3.34 -32.28
N GLU A 226 -35.83 -4.31 -33.09
CA GLU A 226 -37.20 -4.61 -33.45
C GLU A 226 -37.92 -5.27 -32.27
N THR A 227 -38.94 -4.61 -31.72
CA THR A 227 -39.87 -5.20 -30.74
C THR A 227 -41.04 -5.82 -31.49
N ALA A 228 -41.13 -7.15 -31.50
CA ALA A 228 -42.32 -7.89 -31.92
C ALA A 228 -43.17 -8.29 -30.71
N LYS A 229 -44.48 -8.12 -30.88
CA LYS A 229 -45.58 -8.53 -30.01
C LYS A 229 -45.78 -10.05 -30.01
#